data_AF-A0A962JQ18-F1
#
_entry.id   AF-A0A962JQ18-F1
#
_cell.length_a   1.000
_cell.length_b   1.000
_cell.length_c   1.000
_cell.angle_alpha   90.00
_cell.angle_beta   90.00
_cell.angle_gamma   90.00
#
_symmetry.space_group_name_H-M   'P 1'
#
loop_
_entity.id
_entity.type
_entity.pdbx_description
1 polymer ?
#
loop_
_entity_poly.entity_id
_entity_poly.type
_entity_poly.pdbx_seq_one_letter_code
_entity_poly.pdbx_strand_id
1 'polypeptide(L)'
;MTVQTADFSTEQGNGARHLLSRYLRWQAYHHAAAEWVVLLLFVSGLFLWERLPIGWPVFRWSLILHVAAGLIIFPLTTGVFWWTHRKLLVCSDKQFLRVTGQILDWLLLICFITGFILAFWGATGNDLSHWISDIHWLTGLLMGPLMLRHAWRYTVLKRFKFSSRQSALKGS
;
A
#
# COMPACT_ATOMS: atom_id res chain seq x y z
N MET A 1 -27.14 -5.97 -50.93
CA MET A 1 -26.01 -6.48 -50.13
C MET A 1 -25.53 -5.34 -49.26
N THR A 2 -25.86 -5.35 -47.97
CA THR A 2 -25.40 -4.33 -47.01
C THR A 2 -24.73 -5.08 -45.88
N VAL A 3 -23.42 -4.87 -45.76
CA VAL A 3 -22.54 -5.55 -44.80
C VAL A 3 -22.76 -4.94 -43.42
N GLN A 4 -23.18 -5.77 -42.48
CA GLN A 4 -23.41 -5.44 -41.08
C GLN A 4 -22.09 -5.65 -40.32
N THR A 5 -21.26 -4.62 -40.23
CA THR A 5 -20.01 -4.64 -39.47
C THR A 5 -19.87 -3.38 -38.62
N ALA A 6 -20.67 -3.27 -37.56
CA ALA A 6 -20.47 -2.24 -36.53
C ALA A 6 -21.33 -2.56 -35.30
N ASP A 7 -20.97 -3.56 -34.50
CA ASP A 7 -21.51 -3.64 -33.12
C ASP A 7 -20.73 -4.53 -32.14
N PHE A 8 -19.62 -5.16 -32.55
CA PHE A 8 -18.88 -6.05 -31.66
C PHE A 8 -17.91 -5.33 -30.69
N SER A 9 -17.53 -4.08 -31.00
CA SER A 9 -16.53 -3.33 -30.23
C SER A 9 -17.11 -2.50 -29.05
N THR A 10 -18.41 -2.22 -29.06
CA THR A 10 -19.11 -1.41 -28.05
C THR A 10 -19.50 -2.21 -26.80
N GLU A 11 -19.90 -3.47 -26.96
CA GLU A 11 -20.28 -4.38 -25.86
C GLU A 11 -19.06 -4.81 -25.01
N GLN A 12 -17.93 -5.12 -25.65
CA GLN A 12 -16.70 -5.55 -24.97
C GLN A 12 -16.09 -4.46 -24.08
N GLY A 13 -16.19 -3.19 -24.50
CA GLY A 13 -15.71 -2.03 -23.75
C GLY A 13 -16.52 -1.73 -22.48
N ASN A 14 -17.82 -2.02 -22.48
CA ASN A 14 -18.70 -1.78 -21.34
C ASN A 14 -18.52 -2.84 -20.25
N GLY A 15 -18.32 -4.11 -20.62
CA GLY A 15 -18.06 -5.20 -19.66
C GLY A 15 -16.74 -5.00 -18.90
N ALA A 16 -15.65 -4.69 -19.62
CA ALA A 16 -14.34 -4.43 -19.00
C ALA A 16 -14.38 -3.22 -18.06
N ARG A 17 -15.06 -2.14 -18.44
CA ARG A 17 -15.25 -0.95 -17.59
C ARG A 17 -16.10 -1.25 -16.35
N HIS A 18 -17.12 -2.08 -16.49
CA HIS A 18 -17.97 -2.49 -15.37
C HIS A 18 -17.21 -3.40 -14.38
N LEU A 19 -16.39 -4.34 -14.88
CA LEU A 19 -15.51 -5.17 -14.05
C LEU A 19 -14.43 -4.33 -13.37
N LEU A 20 -13.81 -3.40 -14.10
CA LEU A 20 -12.80 -2.48 -13.56
C LEU A 20 -13.41 -1.58 -12.48
N SER A 21 -14.56 -0.97 -12.72
CA SER A 21 -15.24 -0.13 -11.72
C SER A 21 -15.67 -0.92 -10.48
N ARG A 22 -16.08 -2.19 -10.64
CA ARG A 22 -16.43 -3.08 -9.52
C ARG A 22 -15.19 -3.49 -8.73
N TYR A 23 -14.06 -3.77 -9.39
CA TYR A 23 -12.77 -4.05 -8.77
C TYR A 23 -12.23 -2.84 -8.00
N LEU A 24 -12.24 -1.65 -8.62
CA LEU A 24 -11.85 -0.39 -7.99
C LEU A 24 -12.73 -0.07 -6.77
N ARG A 25 -14.05 -0.32 -6.85
CA ARG A 25 -14.99 -0.12 -5.75
C ARG A 25 -14.80 -1.16 -4.64
N TRP A 26 -14.47 -2.40 -4.97
CA TRP A 26 -14.13 -3.44 -4.00
C TRP A 26 -12.83 -3.14 -3.24
N GLN A 27 -11.79 -2.66 -3.94
CA GLN A 27 -10.54 -2.19 -3.33
C GLN A 27 -10.72 -0.92 -2.50
N ALA A 28 -11.62 -0.03 -2.91
CA ALA A 28 -12.08 1.10 -2.11
C ALA A 28 -12.92 0.69 -0.88
N TYR A 29 -13.17 -0.61 -0.65
CA TYR A 29 -13.70 -1.13 0.61
C TYR A 29 -12.70 -2.04 1.35
N HIS A 30 -11.59 -2.45 0.70
CA HIS A 30 -10.56 -3.35 1.20
C HIS A 30 -9.21 -2.65 1.43
N HIS A 31 -9.24 -1.42 1.99
CA HIS A 31 -8.04 -0.66 2.40
C HIS A 31 -7.13 -1.45 3.35
N ALA A 32 -7.73 -2.37 4.13
CA ALA A 32 -7.04 -3.25 5.05
C ALA A 32 -5.91 -4.03 4.36
N ALA A 33 -6.08 -4.48 3.11
CA ALA A 33 -5.03 -5.23 2.43
C ALA A 33 -3.78 -4.36 2.18
N ALA A 34 -3.95 -3.13 1.70
CA ALA A 34 -2.84 -2.21 1.47
C ALA A 34 -2.15 -1.81 2.80
N GLU A 35 -2.94 -1.57 3.85
CA GLU A 35 -2.43 -1.29 5.20
C GLU A 35 -1.63 -2.47 5.75
N TRP A 36 -2.17 -3.69 5.68
CA TRP A 36 -1.48 -4.90 6.12
C TRP A 36 -0.20 -5.16 5.35
N VAL A 37 -0.19 -4.92 4.04
CA VAL A 37 1.01 -5.08 3.20
C VAL A 37 2.08 -4.08 3.59
N VAL A 38 1.73 -2.80 3.79
CA VAL A 38 2.73 -1.80 4.21
C VAL A 38 3.20 -2.05 5.65
N LEU A 39 2.33 -2.54 6.55
CA LEU A 39 2.74 -2.98 7.89
C LEU A 39 3.68 -4.20 7.83
N LEU A 40 3.36 -5.19 7.00
CA LEU A 40 4.21 -6.37 6.78
C LEU A 40 5.58 -5.94 6.25
N LEU A 41 5.63 -5.03 5.27
CA LEU A 41 6.87 -4.48 4.72
C LEU A 41 7.65 -3.71 5.78
N PHE A 42 6.98 -2.89 6.58
CA PHE A 42 7.63 -2.15 7.66
C PHE A 42 8.27 -3.07 8.70
N VAL A 43 7.51 -4.06 9.20
CA VAL A 43 8.00 -4.99 10.23
C VAL A 43 9.11 -5.90 9.67
N SER A 44 8.91 -6.46 8.49
CA SER A 44 9.94 -7.29 7.84
C SER A 44 11.20 -6.48 7.52
N GLY A 45 11.06 -5.23 7.09
CA GLY A 45 12.20 -4.33 6.83
C GLY A 45 12.92 -3.92 8.10
N LEU A 46 12.20 -3.75 9.22
CA LEU A 46 12.83 -3.47 10.51
C LEU A 46 13.74 -4.61 10.95
N PHE A 47 13.34 -5.87 10.72
CA PHE A 47 14.18 -7.05 11.01
C PHE A 47 15.41 -7.19 10.12
N LEU A 48 15.48 -6.46 9.01
CA LEU A 48 16.66 -6.39 8.15
C LEU A 48 17.66 -5.33 8.60
N TRP A 49 17.37 -4.59 9.66
CA TRP A 49 18.29 -3.59 10.17
C TRP A 49 19.49 -4.24 10.85
N GLU A 50 20.69 -4.02 10.29
CA GLU A 50 21.95 -4.60 10.76
C GLU A 50 22.29 -4.34 12.22
N ARG A 51 21.72 -3.28 12.82
CA ARG A 51 21.93 -2.94 14.24
C ARG A 51 21.13 -3.81 15.20
N LEU A 52 20.11 -4.54 14.71
CA LEU A 52 19.33 -5.45 15.53
C LEU A 52 20.03 -6.82 15.59
N PRO A 53 20.28 -7.38 16.78
CA PRO A 53 20.91 -8.69 16.94
C PRO A 53 19.91 -9.82 16.63
N ILE A 54 19.47 -9.91 15.38
CA ILE A 54 18.49 -10.89 14.89
C ILE A 54 19.25 -12.15 14.45
N GLY A 55 18.74 -13.33 14.83
CA GLY A 55 19.30 -14.60 14.37
C GLY A 55 19.20 -14.75 12.85
N TRP A 56 20.24 -15.33 12.24
CA TRP A 56 20.33 -15.54 10.79
C TRP A 56 19.08 -16.15 10.13
N PRO A 57 18.39 -17.15 10.72
CA PRO A 57 17.18 -17.71 10.12
C PRO A 57 16.05 -16.67 9.98
N VAL A 58 15.87 -15.82 10.99
CA VAL A 58 14.83 -14.78 10.99
C VAL A 58 15.17 -13.73 9.93
N PHE A 59 16.42 -13.24 9.92
CA PHE A 59 16.89 -12.29 8.91
C PHE A 59 16.63 -12.80 7.49
N ARG A 60 16.98 -14.06 7.20
CA ARG A 60 16.79 -14.67 5.87
C ARG A 60 15.32 -14.75 5.46
N TRP A 61 14.45 -15.20 6.35
CA TRP A 61 13.01 -15.29 6.04
C TRP A 61 12.39 -13.90 5.90
N SER A 62 12.78 -12.95 6.76
CA SER A 62 12.36 -11.55 6.65
C SER A 62 12.77 -10.96 5.32
N LEU A 63 13.99 -11.23 4.82
CA LEU A 63 14.46 -10.72 3.53
C LEU A 63 13.62 -11.26 2.38
N ILE A 64 13.39 -12.57 2.33
CA ILE A 64 12.58 -13.22 1.30
C ILE A 64 11.16 -12.64 1.31
N LEU A 65 10.54 -12.58 2.49
CA LEU A 65 9.18 -12.02 2.65
C LEU A 65 9.12 -10.55 2.24
N HIS A 66 10.11 -9.75 2.63
CA HIS A 66 10.17 -8.33 2.33
C HIS A 66 10.26 -8.07 0.82
N VAL A 67 11.18 -8.75 0.14
CA VAL A 67 11.37 -8.62 -1.31
C VAL A 67 10.15 -9.15 -2.08
N ALA A 68 9.61 -10.32 -1.70
CA ALA A 68 8.44 -10.89 -2.36
C ALA A 68 7.19 -10.00 -2.17
N ALA A 69 6.97 -9.51 -0.94
CA ALA A 69 5.87 -8.59 -0.67
C ALA A 69 6.06 -7.25 -1.39
N GLY A 70 7.29 -6.73 -1.46
CA GLY A 70 7.58 -5.42 -2.04
C GLY A 70 7.50 -5.40 -3.56
N LEU A 71 7.94 -6.46 -4.23
CA LEU A 71 7.94 -6.54 -5.70
C LEU A 71 6.63 -7.06 -6.29
N ILE A 72 5.91 -7.93 -5.57
CA ILE A 72 4.72 -8.60 -6.12
C ILE A 72 3.46 -8.06 -5.47
N ILE A 73 3.36 -8.18 -4.14
CA ILE A 73 2.11 -7.92 -3.43
C ILE A 73 1.82 -6.41 -3.42
N PHE A 74 2.82 -5.60 -3.08
CA PHE A 74 2.71 -4.15 -2.97
C PHE A 74 2.22 -3.44 -4.23
N PRO A 75 2.78 -3.65 -5.45
CA PRO A 75 2.25 -2.98 -6.63
C PRO A 75 0.82 -3.42 -6.97
N LEU A 76 0.47 -4.70 -6.73
CA LEU A 76 -0.87 -5.22 -6.99
C LEU A 76 -1.93 -4.69 -6.01
N THR A 77 -1.58 -4.55 -4.73
CA THR A 77 -2.51 -4.06 -3.70
C THR A 77 -2.43 -2.55 -3.54
N THR A 78 -1.26 -2.07 -3.14
CA THR A 78 -1.04 -0.68 -2.73
C THR A 78 -0.95 0.23 -3.93
N GLY A 79 -0.37 -0.21 -5.05
CA GLY A 79 -0.34 0.57 -6.29
C GLY A 79 -1.73 0.87 -6.85
N VAL A 80 -2.61 -0.13 -6.88
CA VAL A 80 -4.00 0.05 -7.34
C VAL A 80 -4.81 0.88 -6.34
N PHE A 81 -4.67 0.58 -5.05
CA PHE A 81 -5.29 1.38 -3.98
C PHE A 81 -4.85 2.85 -4.08
N TRP A 82 -3.55 3.12 -4.25
CA TRP A 82 -2.99 4.46 -4.37
C TRP A 82 -3.64 5.25 -5.51
N TRP A 83 -3.78 4.65 -6.70
CA TRP A 83 -4.43 5.31 -7.84
C TRP A 83 -5.88 5.71 -7.54
N THR A 84 -6.64 4.84 -6.88
CA THR A 84 -8.03 5.14 -6.49
C THR A 84 -8.11 6.19 -5.38
N HIS A 85 -7.23 6.08 -4.38
CA HIS A 85 -7.23 6.93 -3.20
C HIS A 85 -6.81 8.36 -3.53
N ARG A 86 -5.87 8.54 -4.46
CA ARG A 86 -5.40 9.85 -4.92
C ARG A 86 -6.54 10.73 -5.45
N LYS A 87 -7.52 10.14 -6.17
CA LYS A 87 -8.70 10.89 -6.65
C LYS A 87 -9.54 11.42 -5.49
N LEU A 88 -9.70 10.66 -4.41
CA LEU A 88 -10.42 11.12 -3.21
C LEU A 88 -9.65 12.21 -2.46
N LEU A 89 -8.32 12.09 -2.38
CA LEU A 89 -7.48 13.10 -1.70
C LEU A 89 -7.59 14.46 -2.38
N VAL A 90 -7.56 14.50 -3.72
CA VAL A 90 -7.64 15.76 -4.49
C VAL A 90 -8.99 16.45 -4.33
N CYS A 91 -10.09 15.69 -4.18
CA CYS A 91 -11.43 16.24 -4.01
C CYS A 91 -11.80 16.59 -2.55
N SER A 92 -10.94 16.27 -1.57
CA SER A 92 -11.24 16.50 -0.16
C SER A 92 -10.82 17.91 0.29
N ASP A 93 -11.74 18.62 0.94
CA ASP A 93 -11.52 19.96 1.52
C ASP A 93 -10.61 19.94 2.77
N LYS A 94 -10.38 18.77 3.37
CA LYS A 94 -9.55 18.64 4.57
C LYS A 94 -8.06 18.75 4.25
N GLN A 95 -7.45 19.89 4.59
CA GLN A 95 -6.02 20.16 4.37
C GLN A 95 -5.09 19.09 4.97
N PHE A 96 -5.36 18.61 6.20
CA PHE A 96 -4.54 17.56 6.82
C PHE A 96 -4.54 16.25 6.02
N LEU A 97 -5.70 15.86 5.47
CA LEU A 97 -5.84 14.64 4.67
C LEU A 97 -5.01 14.75 3.38
N ARG A 98 -5.09 15.91 2.70
CA ARG A 98 -4.31 16.20 1.48
C ARG A 98 -2.81 16.18 1.73
N VAL A 99 -2.34 16.92 2.74
CA VAL A 99 -0.90 17.05 3.01
C VAL A 99 -0.30 15.70 3.43
N THR A 100 -0.92 15.01 4.39
CA THR A 100 -0.39 13.71 4.84
C THR A 100 -0.45 12.64 3.76
N GLY A 101 -1.51 12.63 2.93
CA GLY A 101 -1.58 11.76 1.76
C GLY A 101 -0.49 12.04 0.74
N GLN A 102 -0.23 13.32 0.42
CA GLN A 102 0.86 13.69 -0.51
C GLN A 102 2.25 13.34 0.03
N ILE A 103 2.50 13.52 1.33
CA ILE A 103 3.78 13.12 1.93
C ILE A 103 3.94 11.60 1.86
N LEU A 104 2.88 10.84 2.16
CA LEU A 104 2.89 9.39 2.05
C LEU A 104 3.13 8.93 0.60
N ASP A 105 2.54 9.60 -0.38
CA ASP A 105 2.76 9.30 -1.80
C ASP A 105 4.25 9.40 -2.17
N TRP A 106 4.92 10.48 -1.76
CA TRP A 106 6.34 10.67 -2.02
C TRP A 106 7.22 9.67 -1.26
N LEU A 107 6.92 9.42 0.02
CA LEU A 107 7.66 8.43 0.81
C LEU A 107 7.52 7.03 0.22
N LEU A 108 6.30 6.62 -0.17
CA LEU A 108 6.03 5.33 -0.82
C LEU A 108 6.81 5.21 -2.13
N LEU A 109 6.80 6.25 -2.96
CA LEU A 109 7.50 6.24 -4.24
C LEU A 109 9.02 6.11 -4.07
N ILE A 110 9.62 6.92 -3.18
CA ILE A 110 11.07 6.89 -2.93
C ILE A 110 11.47 5.54 -2.32
N CYS A 111 10.69 5.06 -1.34
CA CYS A 111 10.94 3.77 -0.69
C CYS A 111 10.83 2.62 -1.71
N PHE A 112 9.83 2.64 -2.60
CA PHE A 112 9.68 1.64 -3.65
C PHE A 112 10.84 1.66 -4.65
N ILE A 113 11.24 2.84 -5.14
CA ILE A 113 12.35 2.96 -6.11
C ILE A 113 13.67 2.46 -5.50
N THR A 114 13.99 2.91 -4.28
CA THR A 114 15.21 2.49 -3.60
C THR A 114 15.20 1.00 -3.28
N GLY A 115 14.07 0.45 -2.84
CA GLY A 115 13.91 -0.99 -2.59
C GLY A 115 14.00 -1.82 -3.87
N PHE A 116 13.42 -1.33 -4.96
CA PHE A 116 13.55 -1.95 -6.28
C PHE A 116 15.01 -2.01 -6.72
N ILE A 117 15.75 -0.91 -6.61
CA ILE A 117 17.18 -0.89 -6.94
C ILE A 117 17.95 -1.88 -6.05
N LEU A 118 17.72 -1.90 -4.74
CA LEU A 118 18.38 -2.83 -3.81
C LEU A 118 18.03 -4.29 -4.11
N ALA A 119 16.82 -4.61 -4.56
CA ALA A 119 16.43 -5.99 -4.86
C ALA A 119 17.19 -6.59 -6.05
N PHE A 120 17.59 -5.76 -7.03
CA PHE A 120 18.32 -6.22 -8.22
C PHE A 120 19.83 -5.96 -8.13
N TRP A 121 20.23 -4.84 -7.55
CA TRP A 121 21.64 -4.46 -7.43
C TRP A 121 22.30 -5.06 -6.18
N GLY A 122 21.51 -5.30 -5.13
CA GLY A 122 22.00 -5.79 -3.84
C GLY A 122 22.80 -4.74 -3.06
N ALA A 123 23.14 -5.11 -1.82
CA ALA A 123 24.05 -4.35 -0.98
C ALA A 123 25.50 -4.66 -1.37
N THR A 124 26.03 -4.00 -2.40
CA THR A 124 27.38 -4.32 -2.94
C THR A 124 28.54 -3.81 -2.07
N GLY A 125 28.24 -3.06 -0.99
CA GLY A 125 29.24 -2.51 -0.08
C GLY A 125 29.99 -1.28 -0.62
N ASN A 126 29.53 -0.69 -1.72
CA ASN A 126 30.05 0.60 -2.20
C ASN A 126 29.24 1.76 -1.61
N ASP A 127 29.80 2.96 -1.63
CA ASP A 127 29.18 4.16 -1.04
C ASP A 127 27.76 4.38 -1.57
N LEU A 128 27.55 4.24 -2.89
CA LEU A 128 26.23 4.42 -3.51
C LEU A 128 25.19 3.44 -2.95
N SER A 129 25.56 2.18 -2.78
CA SER A 129 24.71 1.14 -2.21
C SER A 129 24.37 1.44 -0.74
N HIS A 130 25.32 1.97 0.03
CA HIS A 130 25.06 2.41 1.40
C HIS A 130 24.06 3.57 1.43
N TRP A 131 24.25 4.59 0.58
CA TRP A 131 23.30 5.70 0.47
C TRP A 131 21.89 5.24 0.09
N ILE A 132 21.76 4.34 -0.88
CA ILE A 132 20.45 3.81 -1.28
C ILE A 132 19.81 3.01 -0.14
N SER A 133 20.60 2.18 0.56
CA SER A 133 20.14 1.44 1.74
C SER A 133 19.65 2.37 2.85
N ASP A 134 20.42 3.41 3.17
CA ASP A 134 20.07 4.38 4.21
C ASP A 134 18.82 5.18 3.86
N ILE A 135 18.68 5.61 2.59
CA ILE A 135 17.47 6.29 2.11
C ILE A 135 16.27 5.35 2.19
N HIS A 136 16.42 4.10 1.75
CA HIS A 136 15.34 3.11 1.81
C HIS A 136 14.87 2.89 3.25
N TRP A 137 15.82 2.70 4.16
CA TRP A 137 15.55 2.51 5.58
C TRP A 137 14.91 3.75 6.22
N LEU A 138 15.46 4.95 5.98
CA LEU A 138 14.94 6.20 6.55
C LEU A 138 13.54 6.52 6.04
N THR A 139 13.30 6.33 4.73
CA THR A 139 11.97 6.56 4.16
C THR A 139 10.96 5.56 4.69
N GLY A 140 11.32 4.28 4.81
CA GLY A 140 10.48 3.28 5.47
C GLY A 140 10.17 3.63 6.93
N LEU A 141 11.17 4.11 7.67
CA LEU A 141 11.03 4.53 9.06
C LEU A 141 10.08 5.71 9.23
N LEU A 142 10.16 6.72 8.36
CA LEU A 142 9.26 7.88 8.39
C LEU A 142 7.84 7.50 7.93
N MET A 143 7.75 6.62 6.94
CA MET A 143 6.49 6.18 6.36
C MET A 143 5.62 5.42 7.37
N GLY A 144 6.21 4.52 8.17
CA GLY A 144 5.46 3.69 9.14
C GLY A 144 4.58 4.50 10.12
N PRO A 145 5.17 5.37 10.96
CA PRO A 145 4.43 6.21 11.91
C PRO A 145 3.47 7.19 11.21
N LEU A 146 3.86 7.75 10.06
CA LEU A 146 3.01 8.67 9.32
C LEU A 146 1.76 7.94 8.78
N MET A 147 1.94 6.75 8.22
CA MET A 147 0.84 5.93 7.72
C MET A 147 -0.05 5.49 8.87
N LEU A 148 0.52 5.08 10.02
CA LEU A 148 -0.26 4.72 11.20
C LEU A 148 -1.08 5.90 11.72
N ARG A 149 -0.51 7.11 11.77
CA ARG A 149 -1.22 8.33 12.19
C ARG A 149 -2.30 8.73 11.20
N HIS A 150 -2.02 8.63 9.90
CA HIS A 150 -2.98 8.89 8.83
C HIS A 150 -4.16 7.90 8.91
N ALA A 151 -3.86 6.60 9.03
CA ALA A 151 -4.83 5.55 9.20
C ALA A 151 -5.63 5.72 10.50
N TRP A 152 -5.00 5.97 11.64
CA TRP A 152 -5.72 6.18 12.90
C TRP A 152 -6.78 7.29 12.81
N ARG A 153 -6.48 8.35 12.06
CA ARG A 153 -7.37 9.52 11.95
C ARG A 153 -8.49 9.34 10.90
N TYR A 154 -8.26 8.55 9.84
CA TYR A 154 -9.17 8.46 8.68
C TYR A 154 -9.56 7.04 8.24
N THR A 155 -8.92 6.00 8.77
CA THR A 155 -9.11 4.59 8.41
C THR A 155 -9.99 3.83 9.41
N VAL A 156 -10.57 2.74 8.88
CA VAL A 156 -11.74 1.96 9.31
C VAL A 156 -11.56 1.15 10.61
N LEU A 157 -10.46 1.25 11.38
CA LEU A 157 -10.36 0.58 12.69
C LEU A 157 -11.39 1.09 13.73
N LYS A 158 -12.21 2.09 13.38
CA LYS A 158 -13.48 2.38 14.08
C LYS A 158 -14.57 1.31 13.90
N ARG A 159 -14.35 0.22 13.14
CA ARG A 159 -15.32 -0.88 12.99
C ARG A 159 -15.45 -1.80 14.21
N PHE A 160 -14.62 -1.63 15.25
CA PHE A 160 -14.83 -2.32 16.54
C PHE A 160 -15.77 -1.59 17.51
N LYS A 161 -16.36 -0.44 17.12
CA LYS A 161 -17.22 0.36 18.01
C LYS A 161 -18.73 0.22 17.76
N PHE A 162 -19.19 -0.78 17.00
CA PHE A 162 -20.61 -0.93 16.66
C PHE A 162 -21.25 -2.30 17.01
N SER A 163 -20.53 -3.22 17.64
CA SER A 163 -21.11 -4.51 18.07
C SER A 163 -21.69 -4.52 19.49
N SER A 164 -21.56 -3.43 20.25
CA SER A 164 -21.98 -3.36 21.66
C SER A 164 -23.20 -2.45 21.91
N ARG A 165 -23.80 -1.86 20.87
CA ARG A 165 -25.03 -1.04 21.00
C ARG A 165 -26.33 -1.77 20.66
N GLN A 166 -26.28 -2.94 20.01
CA GLN A 166 -27.50 -3.68 19.65
C GLN A 166 -28.04 -4.58 20.78
N SER A 167 -27.22 -4.94 21.77
CA SER A 167 -27.66 -5.71 22.94
C SER A 167 -28.35 -4.85 24.01
N ALA A 168 -28.21 -3.53 23.97
CA ALA A 168 -28.84 -2.61 24.94
C ALA A 168 -30.26 -2.14 24.53
N LEU A 169 -30.72 -2.45 23.31
CA LEU A 169 -32.05 -2.07 22.81
C LEU A 169 -32.98 -3.28 22.57
N LYS A 170 -32.55 -4.49 22.94
CA LYS A 170 -33.35 -5.72 22.87
C LYS A 170 -33.77 -6.28 24.23
N GLY A 171 -33.55 -5.51 25.30
CA GLY A 171 -33.87 -5.87 26.68
C GLY A 171 -34.78 -4.85 27.37
N SER A 172 -35.77 -4.30 26.65
CA SER A 172 -36.92 -3.60 27.25
C SER A 172 -38.15 -4.47 27.17
#